data_AF-G1QAX5-F1
#
_entry.id   AF-G1QAX5-F1
#
_cell.length_a   1.000
_cell.length_b   1.000
_cell.length_c   1.000
_cell.angle_alpha   90.00
_cell.angle_beta   90.00
_cell.angle_gamma   90.00
#
_symmetry.space_group_name_H-M   'P 1'
#
loop_
_entity.id
_entity.type
_entity.pdbx_description
1 polymer ?
#
loop_
_entity_poly.entity_id
_entity_poly.type
_entity_poly.pdbx_seq_one_letter_code
_entity_poly.pdbx_strand_id
1 'polypeptide(L)'
;METEDGYMKLNFKAHFKSRQRSKDFALHVHYYGILVVFGCIGILIYLMTVIGLNFSNKKMGFSQNVNISSLAGNNYICPNDWLLNEGKCYKFSNFSKTWNESQRDCSKLQAHLPVIHNLKELEFIQKSLKPGFPSWIGLYIISPGKQWMWINEHPLV
;
A
#
# COMPACT_ATOMS: atom_id res chain seq x y z
N MET A 1 -6.51 4.81 15.81
CA MET A 1 -7.06 6.12 15.43
C MET A 1 -6.81 7.03 16.61
N GLU A 2 -6.50 8.29 16.36
CA GLU A 2 -6.17 9.26 17.41
C GLU A 2 -7.03 10.50 17.25
N THR A 3 -7.48 11.06 18.36
CA THR A 3 -8.28 12.29 18.39
C THR A 3 -7.42 13.44 18.86
N GLU A 4 -7.44 14.57 18.15
CA GLU A 4 -6.73 15.79 18.52
C GLU A 4 -7.65 16.98 18.29
N ASP A 5 -7.90 17.76 19.34
CA ASP A 5 -8.76 18.96 19.31
C ASP A 5 -10.14 18.77 18.68
N GLY A 6 -10.69 17.56 18.80
CA GLY A 6 -11.99 17.21 18.24
C GLY A 6 -11.96 16.70 16.79
N TYR A 7 -10.78 16.47 16.21
CA TYR A 7 -10.61 15.91 14.88
C TYR A 7 -9.97 14.53 14.93
N MET A 8 -10.19 13.70 13.91
CA MET A 8 -9.69 12.32 13.87
C MET A 8 -8.50 12.14 12.92
N LYS A 9 -7.48 11.41 13.39
CA LYS A 9 -6.32 10.92 12.62
C LYS A 9 -6.32 9.41 12.45
N LEU A 10 -5.85 8.97 11.29
CA LEU A 10 -5.48 7.59 11.02
C LEU A 10 -3.97 7.41 11.07
N ASN A 11 -3.58 6.27 11.64
CA ASN A 11 -2.19 5.82 11.70
C ASN A 11 -1.97 4.70 10.69
N PHE A 12 -0.72 4.57 10.25
CA PHE A 12 -0.28 3.42 9.48
C PHE A 12 -0.58 2.12 10.22
N LYS A 13 -1.15 1.15 9.50
CA LYS A 13 -1.40 -0.20 10.04
C LYS A 13 -0.48 -1.19 9.35
N ALA A 14 0.53 -1.65 10.09
CA ALA A 14 1.41 -2.71 9.63
C ALA A 14 0.64 -4.03 9.50
N HIS A 15 0.85 -4.76 8.41
CA HIS A 15 0.32 -6.11 8.25
C HIS A 15 1.28 -7.11 8.90
N PHE A 16 1.21 -7.25 10.23
CA PHE A 16 1.92 -8.35 10.90
C PHE A 16 1.13 -9.64 10.70
N LYS A 17 1.42 -10.37 9.62
CA LYS A 17 0.94 -11.75 9.46
C LYS A 17 1.70 -12.58 10.48
N SER A 18 1.10 -12.88 11.62
CA SER A 18 1.70 -13.75 12.64
C SER A 18 2.00 -15.12 12.01
N ARG A 19 3.26 -15.39 11.69
CA ARG A 19 3.76 -16.74 11.43
C ARG A 19 4.45 -17.18 12.72
N GLN A 20 3.75 -17.94 13.56
CA GLN A 20 4.35 -18.64 14.70
C GLN A 20 5.41 -19.60 14.13
N ARG A 21 6.69 -19.20 14.13
CA ARG A 21 7.78 -20.00 13.55
C ARG A 21 8.29 -20.97 14.61
N SER A 22 7.85 -22.23 14.55
CA SER A 22 8.47 -23.33 15.30
C SER A 22 9.95 -23.43 14.92
N LYS A 23 10.82 -23.56 15.93
CA LYS A 23 12.29 -23.62 15.79
C LYS A 23 12.74 -24.82 14.96
N ASP A 24 11.92 -25.86 14.83
CA ASP A 24 12.24 -27.09 14.08
C ASP A 24 12.19 -26.88 12.55
N PHE A 25 11.40 -25.91 12.07
CA PHE A 25 11.30 -25.63 10.64
C PHE A 25 12.56 -24.93 10.09
N ALA A 26 13.28 -24.19 10.94
CA ALA A 26 14.48 -23.48 10.53
C ALA A 26 15.60 -24.45 10.14
N LEU A 27 15.81 -25.51 10.92
CA LEU A 27 16.87 -26.48 10.68
C LEU A 27 16.67 -27.24 9.36
N HIS A 28 15.42 -27.59 9.06
CA HIS A 28 15.05 -28.26 7.82
C HIS A 28 15.25 -27.33 6.61
N VAL A 29 14.82 -26.07 6.70
CA VAL A 29 15.02 -25.09 5.61
C VAL A 29 16.50 -24.79 5.37
N HIS A 30 17.32 -24.74 6.42
CA HIS A 30 18.78 -24.57 6.27
C HIS A 30 19.41 -25.77 5.56
N TYR A 31 19.07 -27.00 5.94
CA TYR A 31 19.60 -28.21 5.31
C TYR A 31 19.17 -28.34 3.83
N TYR A 32 17.88 -28.14 3.52
CA TYR A 32 17.39 -28.13 2.14
C TYR A 32 17.99 -26.97 1.32
N GLY A 33 18.21 -25.80 1.94
CA GLY A 33 18.89 -24.68 1.30
C GLY A 33 20.33 -25.03 0.91
N ILE A 34 21.06 -25.69 1.80
CA ILE A 34 22.43 -26.14 1.54
C ILE A 34 22.46 -27.19 0.42
N LEU A 35 21.56 -28.18 0.43
CA LEU A 35 21.45 -29.19 -0.63
C LEU A 35 21.15 -28.58 -2.00
N VAL A 36 20.24 -27.61 -2.06
CA VAL A 36 19.90 -26.90 -3.30
C VAL A 36 21.08 -26.07 -3.80
N VAL A 37 21.85 -25.42 -2.92
CA VAL A 37 23.04 -24.64 -3.31
C VAL A 37 24.11 -25.54 -3.94
N PHE A 38 24.39 -26.71 -3.37
CA PHE A 38 25.35 -27.65 -3.96
C PHE A 38 24.88 -28.20 -5.31
N GLY A 39 23.57 -28.47 -5.45
CA GLY A 39 22.97 -28.83 -6.74
C GLY A 39 23.11 -27.72 -7.78
N CYS A 40 22.83 -26.48 -7.42
CA CYS A 40 22.96 -25.32 -8.30
C CYS A 40 24.41 -25.07 -8.72
N ILE A 41 25.40 -25.23 -7.82
CA ILE A 41 26.82 -25.07 -8.17
C ILE A 41 27.24 -26.14 -9.18
N GLY A 42 26.84 -27.40 -8.97
CA GLY A 42 27.10 -28.48 -9.92
C GLY A 42 26.45 -28.25 -11.29
N ILE A 43 25.19 -27.79 -11.30
CA ILE A 43 24.46 -27.45 -12.52
C ILE A 43 25.10 -26.25 -13.22
N LEU A 44 25.55 -25.22 -12.50
CA LEU A 44 26.24 -24.07 -13.08
C LEU A 44 27.59 -24.47 -13.69
N ILE A 45 28.37 -25.33 -13.03
CA ILE A 45 29.63 -25.84 -13.57
C ILE A 45 29.36 -26.67 -14.84
N TYR A 46 28.35 -27.54 -14.82
CA TYR A 46 27.94 -28.32 -15.99
C TYR A 46 27.46 -27.43 -17.15
N LEU A 47 26.70 -26.38 -16.85
CA LEU A 47 26.27 -25.40 -17.86
C LEU A 47 27.46 -24.59 -18.38
N MET A 48 28.42 -24.19 -17.54
CA MET A 48 29.62 -23.48 -17.98
C MET A 48 30.51 -24.34 -18.90
N THR A 49 30.60 -25.66 -18.65
CA THR A 49 31.35 -26.57 -19.53
C THR A 49 30.61 -26.87 -20.83
N VAL A 50 29.28 -26.97 -20.81
CA VAL A 50 28.44 -27.21 -22.01
C VAL A 50 28.29 -25.95 -22.87
N ILE A 51 28.14 -24.77 -22.25
CA ILE A 51 28.01 -23.47 -22.93
C ILE A 51 29.36 -23.01 -23.49
N GLY A 52 30.49 -23.36 -22.86
CA GLY A 52 31.84 -23.11 -23.37
C GLY A 52 32.13 -23.74 -24.74
N LEU A 53 31.32 -24.70 -25.19
CA LEU A 53 31.40 -25.30 -26.52
C LEU A 53 30.40 -24.71 -27.54
N ASN A 54 29.44 -23.87 -27.11
CA ASN A 54 28.35 -23.39 -27.97
C ASN A 54 28.01 -21.89 -27.84
N PHE A 55 28.91 -21.05 -27.32
CA PHE A 55 28.62 -19.62 -27.18
C PHE A 55 28.88 -18.84 -28.49
N SER A 56 27.96 -18.96 -29.44
CA SER A 56 27.75 -17.94 -30.46
C SER A 56 26.42 -17.23 -30.22
N ASN A 57 26.54 -16.02 -29.68
CA ASN A 57 25.62 -14.89 -29.77
C ASN A 57 24.11 -15.14 -29.55
N LYS A 58 23.61 -14.81 -28.36
CA LYS A 58 22.31 -14.11 -28.28
C LYS A 58 22.20 -13.18 -27.08
N LYS A 59 21.98 -11.90 -27.40
CA LYS A 59 21.78 -10.76 -26.49
C LYS A 59 20.38 -10.83 -25.86
N MET A 60 20.28 -10.61 -24.54
CA MET A 60 19.00 -10.54 -23.81
C MET A 60 18.40 -9.15 -23.98
N GLY A 61 17.24 -9.05 -24.63
CA GLY A 61 16.42 -7.85 -24.67
C GLY A 61 15.23 -8.02 -23.74
N PHE A 62 15.02 -7.08 -22.83
CA PHE A 62 13.82 -7.00 -22.00
C PHE A 62 12.80 -6.10 -22.69
N SER A 63 11.65 -6.66 -23.07
CA SER A 63 10.48 -5.89 -23.51
C SER A 63 9.40 -6.08 -22.46
N GLN A 64 8.97 -4.97 -21.83
CA GLN A 64 7.74 -4.96 -21.04
C GLN A 64 6.61 -4.42 -21.92
N ASN A 65 5.66 -5.30 -22.24
CA ASN A 65 4.36 -4.98 -22.79
C ASN A 65 3.31 -5.20 -21.68
N VAL A 66 2.91 -4.13 -20.99
CA VAL A 66 1.80 -4.18 -20.04
C VAL A 66 0.50 -4.18 -20.83
N ASN A 67 -0.20 -5.32 -20.84
CA ASN A 67 -1.49 -5.46 -21.52
C ASN A 67 -2.62 -5.04 -20.57
N ILE A 68 -3.16 -3.84 -20.77
CA ILE A 68 -4.31 -3.32 -20.01
C ILE A 68 -5.56 -4.02 -20.55
N SER A 69 -5.88 -5.18 -20.00
CA SER A 69 -7.05 -5.98 -20.40
C SER A 69 -7.79 -6.53 -19.19
N SER A 70 -8.02 -5.70 -18.18
CA SER A 70 -8.95 -6.02 -17.07
C SER A 70 -9.89 -4.85 -16.77
N LEU A 71 -10.35 -4.16 -17.82
CA LEU A 71 -11.36 -3.11 -17.70
C LEU A 71 -12.77 -3.70 -17.78
N ALA A 72 -13.18 -4.39 -16.72
CA ALA A 72 -14.59 -4.67 -16.48
C ALA A 72 -15.06 -3.79 -15.31
N GLY A 73 -15.67 -2.66 -15.67
CA GLY A 73 -16.25 -1.68 -14.73
C GLY A 73 -15.59 -0.31 -14.88
N ASN A 74 -16.30 0.65 -15.50
CA ASN A 74 -16.05 2.10 -15.55
C ASN A 74 -14.58 2.54 -15.44
N ASN A 75 -13.99 3.06 -16.53
CA ASN A 75 -12.59 3.51 -16.56
C ASN A 75 -12.36 4.76 -15.68
N TYR A 76 -12.33 4.58 -14.36
CA TYR A 76 -11.97 5.64 -13.42
C TYR A 76 -10.46 5.87 -13.52
N ILE A 77 -10.07 6.96 -14.18
CA ILE A 77 -8.69 7.40 -14.27
C ILE A 77 -8.44 8.43 -13.17
N CYS A 78 -7.50 8.14 -12.29
CA CYS A 78 -7.04 9.11 -11.30
C CYS A 78 -5.93 10.01 -11.87
N PRO A 79 -5.78 11.25 -11.39
CA PRO A 79 -4.64 12.08 -11.75
C PRO A 79 -3.31 11.42 -11.34
N ASN A 80 -2.21 11.85 -11.96
CA ASN A 80 -0.87 11.35 -11.62
C ASN A 80 -0.58 11.52 -10.11
N ASP A 81 0.05 10.50 -9.51
CA ASP A 81 0.37 10.41 -8.08
C ASP A 81 -0.84 10.27 -7.14
N TRP A 82 -2.01 9.85 -7.65
CA TRP A 82 -3.17 9.44 -6.86
C TRP A 82 -3.39 7.94 -6.96
N LEU A 83 -3.87 7.33 -5.88
CA LEU A 83 -4.21 5.92 -5.82
C LEU A 83 -5.70 5.73 -6.09
N LEU A 84 -6.05 4.86 -7.04
CA LEU A 84 -7.43 4.45 -7.31
C LEU A 84 -7.85 3.32 -6.36
N ASN A 85 -8.97 3.48 -5.67
CA ASN A 85 -9.62 2.41 -4.92
C ASN A 85 -11.15 2.56 -4.99
N GLU A 86 -11.85 1.52 -5.46
CA GLU A 86 -13.32 1.46 -5.55
C GLU A 86 -13.95 2.70 -6.23
N GLY A 87 -13.34 3.19 -7.31
CA GLY A 87 -13.85 4.35 -8.07
C GLY A 87 -13.55 5.72 -7.44
N LYS A 88 -12.77 5.76 -6.36
CA LYS A 88 -12.29 6.99 -5.71
C LYS A 88 -10.78 7.13 -5.85
N CYS A 89 -10.32 8.37 -5.91
CA CYS A 89 -8.90 8.72 -6.00
C CYS A 89 -8.40 9.27 -4.66
N TYR A 90 -7.26 8.78 -4.18
CA TYR A 90 -6.68 9.18 -2.90
C TYR A 90 -5.27 9.73 -3.08
N LYS A 91 -4.97 10.86 -2.43
CA LYS A 91 -3.64 11.44 -2.35
C LYS A 91 -3.22 11.62 -0.90
N PHE A 92 -2.02 11.15 -0.58
CA PHE A 92 -1.48 11.16 0.78
C PHE A 92 -0.40 12.23 0.91
N SER A 93 -0.61 13.18 1.82
CA SER A 93 0.39 14.20 2.15
C SER A 93 1.46 13.63 3.07
N ASN A 94 2.72 14.03 2.87
CA ASN A 94 3.82 13.69 3.77
C ASN A 94 4.11 14.80 4.80
N PHE A 95 3.31 15.87 4.80
CA PHE A 95 3.52 17.03 5.66
C PHE A 95 2.54 17.02 6.83
N SER A 96 3.06 17.21 8.04
CA SER A 96 2.24 17.45 9.23
C SER A 96 1.67 18.86 9.15
N LYS A 97 0.35 18.97 9.18
CA LYS A 97 -0.41 20.22 9.16
C LYS A 97 -1.59 20.10 10.11
N THR A 98 -2.22 21.22 10.46
CA THR A 98 -3.49 21.19 11.19
C THR A 98 -4.61 20.57 10.33
N TRP A 99 -5.70 20.13 10.96
CA TRP A 99 -6.85 19.57 10.23
C TRP A 99 -7.41 20.59 9.21
N ASN A 100 -7.58 21.84 9.62
CA ASN A 100 -8.08 22.92 8.78
C ASN A 100 -7.17 23.23 7.60
N GLU A 101 -5.86 23.27 7.80
CA GLU A 101 -4.90 23.45 6.70
C GLU A 101 -4.89 22.27 5.74
N SER A 102 -5.02 21.05 6.26
CA SER A 102 -5.09 19.84 5.45
C SER A 102 -6.34 19.83 4.57
N GLN A 103 -7.51 20.17 5.13
CA GLN A 103 -8.75 20.31 4.37
C GLN A 103 -8.64 21.42 3.31
N ARG A 104 -8.00 22.54 3.63
CA ARG A 104 -7.75 23.63 2.67
C ARG A 104 -6.87 23.16 1.51
N ASP A 105 -5.81 22.40 1.79
CA ASP A 105 -4.93 21.87 0.75
C ASP A 105 -5.63 20.82 -0.11
N CYS A 106 -6.46 19.95 0.48
CA CYS A 106 -7.34 19.07 -0.28
C CYS A 106 -8.26 19.88 -1.21
N SER A 107 -8.86 20.97 -0.70
CA SER A 107 -9.78 21.81 -1.47
C SER A 107 -9.11 22.49 -2.66
N LYS A 108 -7.84 22.91 -2.54
CA LYS A 108 -7.05 23.44 -3.66
C LYS A 108 -6.84 22.42 -4.79
N LEU A 109 -6.89 21.12 -4.45
CA LEU A 109 -6.79 20.01 -5.39
C LEU A 109 -8.17 19.50 -5.84
N GLN A 110 -9.24 20.28 -5.62
CA GLN A 110 -10.63 19.87 -5.90
C GLN A 110 -11.03 18.56 -5.19
N ALA A 111 -10.47 18.33 -4.01
CA ALA A 111 -10.72 17.16 -3.19
C ALA A 111 -11.03 17.57 -1.74
N HIS A 112 -11.27 16.59 -0.88
CA HIS A 112 -11.55 16.81 0.53
C HIS A 112 -10.90 15.71 1.38
N LEU A 113 -10.80 15.92 2.69
CA LEU A 113 -10.37 14.87 3.61
C LEU A 113 -11.30 13.65 3.49
N PRO A 114 -10.78 12.41 3.55
CA PRO A 114 -11.57 11.24 3.20
C PRO A 114 -12.73 11.02 4.18
N VAL A 115 -13.91 10.74 3.60
CA VAL A 115 -15.07 10.20 4.31
C VAL A 115 -15.06 8.69 4.13
N ILE A 116 -15.03 7.95 5.23
CA ILE A 116 -14.81 6.50 5.22
C ILE A 116 -16.16 5.80 5.34
N HIS A 117 -16.47 4.94 4.37
CA HIS A 117 -17.78 4.30 4.26
C HIS A 117 -17.77 2.86 4.74
N ASN A 118 -16.62 2.18 4.67
CA ASN A 118 -16.52 0.78 5.04
C ASN A 118 -15.12 0.42 5.57
N LEU A 119 -15.02 -0.76 6.19
CA LEU A 119 -13.77 -1.25 6.77
C LEU A 119 -12.68 -1.49 5.72
N LYS A 120 -13.04 -1.88 4.49
CA LYS A 120 -12.07 -2.11 3.41
C LYS A 120 -11.40 -0.81 2.98
N GLU A 121 -12.17 0.25 2.82
CA GLU A 121 -11.69 1.61 2.54
C GLU A 121 -10.78 2.09 3.67
N LEU A 122 -11.19 1.91 4.93
CA LEU A 122 -10.35 2.24 6.09
C LEU A 122 -9.00 1.50 6.04
N GLU A 123 -9.02 0.19 5.81
CA GLU A 123 -7.82 -0.62 5.74
C GLU A 123 -6.92 -0.22 4.57
N PHE A 124 -7.50 0.07 3.41
CA PHE A 124 -6.77 0.56 2.24
C PHE A 124 -6.04 1.86 2.56
N ILE A 125 -6.73 2.82 3.18
CA ILE A 125 -6.14 4.10 3.59
C ILE A 125 -5.00 3.84 4.58
N GLN A 126 -5.25 3.09 5.65
CA GLN A 126 -4.22 2.82 6.68
C GLN A 126 -2.99 2.08 6.14
N LYS A 127 -3.15 1.19 5.15
CA LYS A 127 -2.04 0.49 4.49
C LYS A 127 -1.25 1.40 3.54
N SER A 128 -1.90 2.42 3.00
CA SER A 128 -1.30 3.39 2.07
C SER A 128 -0.55 4.52 2.79
N LEU A 129 -0.77 4.69 4.10
CA LEU A 129 -0.04 5.66 4.92
C LEU A 129 1.43 5.29 5.07
N LYS A 130 2.27 6.31 5.31
CA LYS A 130 3.67 6.08 5.68
C LYS A 130 3.80 5.90 7.20
N PRO A 131 4.64 4.95 7.67
CA PRO A 131 4.93 4.82 9.10
C PRO A 131 5.42 6.15 9.70
N GLY A 132 4.86 6.55 10.84
CA GLY A 132 5.21 7.81 11.52
C GLY A 132 4.54 9.06 10.95
N PHE A 133 3.74 8.95 9.89
CA PHE A 133 3.00 10.07 9.29
C PHE A 133 1.49 9.84 9.43
N PRO A 134 0.90 10.16 10.59
CA PRO A 134 -0.55 10.08 10.75
C PRO A 134 -1.24 11.07 9.81
N SER A 135 -2.40 10.70 9.28
CA SER A 135 -3.15 11.51 8.33
C SER A 135 -4.54 11.82 8.84
N TRP A 136 -4.97 13.06 8.66
CA TRP A 136 -6.33 13.51 8.99
C TRP A 136 -7.37 12.83 8.11
N ILE A 137 -8.56 12.62 8.68
CA ILE A 137 -9.75 12.22 7.94
C ILE A 137 -10.84 13.26 8.11
N GLY A 138 -11.88 13.18 7.27
CA GLY A 138 -12.99 14.13 7.27
C GLY A 138 -13.94 13.96 8.46
N LEU A 139 -13.48 13.48 9.61
CA LEU A 139 -14.28 13.21 10.80
C LEU A 139 -13.89 14.19 11.91
N TYR A 140 -14.89 14.90 12.44
CA TYR A 140 -14.74 15.90 13.49
C TYR A 140 -15.90 15.84 14.49
N ILE A 141 -15.71 16.40 15.68
CA ILE A 141 -16.72 16.46 16.73
C ILE A 141 -17.38 17.84 16.77
N ILE A 142 -18.71 17.87 16.89
CA ILE A 142 -19.45 19.10 17.15
C ILE A 142 -19.64 19.25 18.65
N SER A 143 -19.08 20.33 19.23
CA SER A 143 -19.32 20.76 20.61
C SER A 143 -20.46 21.80 20.63
N PRO A 144 -21.40 21.77 21.60
CA PRO A 144 -21.42 20.99 22.85
C PRO A 144 -22.02 19.57 22.76
N GLY A 145 -22.52 19.15 21.60
CA GLY A 145 -23.24 17.87 21.44
C GLY A 145 -22.40 16.59 21.51
N LYS A 146 -21.06 16.70 21.47
CA LYS A 146 -20.10 15.57 21.39
C LYS A 146 -20.44 14.56 20.28
N GLN A 147 -21.10 15.04 19.23
CA GLN A 147 -21.52 14.20 18.11
C GLN A 147 -20.44 14.22 17.04
N TRP A 148 -20.05 13.03 16.58
CA TRP A 148 -19.14 12.87 15.45
C TRP A 148 -19.87 13.13 14.15
N MET A 149 -19.28 13.98 13.32
CA MET A 149 -19.79 14.39 12.03
C MET A 149 -18.71 14.24 10.98
N TRP A 150 -19.13 13.78 9.81
CA TRP A 150 -18.32 13.78 8.61
C TRP A 150 -18.44 15.14 7.92
N ILE A 151 -17.41 15.53 7.17
CA ILE A 151 -17.39 16.77 6.37
C ILE A 151 -18.45 16.82 5.27
N ASN A 152 -19.11 15.70 4.97
CA ASN A 152 -20.28 15.65 4.09
C ASN A 152 -21.60 15.84 4.87
N GLU A 153 -21.54 16.39 6.09
CA GLU A 153 -22.68 16.72 6.96
C GLU A 153 -23.49 15.50 7.44
N HIS A 154 -22.93 14.30 7.33
CA HIS A 154 -23.56 13.10 7.86
C HIS A 154 -23.00 12.75 9.25
N PRO A 155 -23.86 12.40 10.22
CA PRO A 155 -23.39 11.89 11.50
C PRO A 155 -22.68 10.55 11.32
N LEU A 156 -21.70 10.29 12.18
CA LEU A 156 -21.18 8.94 12.34
C LEU A 156 -22.26 8.11 13.06
N VAL A 157 -22.84 7.13 12.35
CA VAL A 157 -23.86 6.21 12.86
C VAL A 157 -23.26 4.82 13.03
#